data_AF-A0A7W4EXT6-F1
#
_entry.id   AF-A0A7W4EXT6-F1
#
_cell.length_a   1.000
_cell.length_b   1.000
_cell.length_c   1.000
_cell.angle_alpha   90.00
_cell.angle_beta   90.00
_cell.angle_gamma   90.00
#
_symmetry.space_group_name_H-M   'P 1'
#
loop_
_entity.id
_entity.type
_entity.pdbx_description
1 polymer ?
#
loop_
_entity_poly.entity_id
_entity_poly.type
_entity_poly.pdbx_seq_one_letter_code
_entity_poly.pdbx_strand_id
1 'polypeptide(L)'
;MKNFKITGLIALLALTAVSCNRDEADAIIPAEKHENGILVANEGKFGTPNAELSYISRGFSSIKNDIYKTTNGENLGDVLQHVNFHNGEAYLVMNNSNKIIVTDRYTFQKKAEITQDVKNPRYITFAGNQAYVTNSTYGGEQSVTVYNTENYNLI
;
A
#
# COMPACT_ATOMS: atom_id res chain seq x y z
N MET A 1 10.85 -47.90 -52.11
CA MET A 1 10.09 -47.61 -50.87
C MET A 1 11.02 -47.68 -49.65
N LYS A 2 11.83 -46.65 -49.37
CA LYS A 2 12.66 -46.63 -48.14
C LYS A 2 12.97 -45.24 -47.58
N ASN A 3 12.67 -44.17 -48.33
CA ASN A 3 13.09 -42.81 -47.95
C ASN A 3 11.97 -41.96 -47.36
N PHE A 4 10.72 -42.44 -47.35
CA PHE A 4 9.56 -41.66 -46.89
C PHE A 4 9.42 -41.58 -45.35
N LYS A 5 10.09 -42.49 -44.62
CA LYS A 5 10.04 -42.52 -43.15
C LYS A 5 10.99 -41.52 -42.48
N ILE A 6 12.06 -41.12 -43.16
CA ILE A 6 13.07 -40.18 -42.63
C ILE A 6 12.59 -38.73 -42.79
N THR A 7 11.88 -38.41 -43.87
CA THR A 7 11.34 -37.07 -44.12
C THR A 7 10.25 -36.68 -43.12
N GLY A 8 9.44 -37.64 -42.66
CA GLY A 8 8.43 -37.39 -41.62
C GLY A 8 9.02 -37.15 -40.22
N LEU A 9 10.17 -37.76 -39.92
CA LEU A 9 10.83 -37.62 -38.62
C LEU A 9 11.51 -36.25 -38.45
N ILE A 10 12.01 -35.66 -39.55
CA ILE A 10 12.61 -34.32 -39.58
C ILE A 10 11.54 -33.22 -39.43
N ALA A 11 10.35 -33.42 -40.02
CA ALA A 11 9.23 -32.48 -39.89
C ALA A 11 8.63 -32.46 -38.48
N LEU A 12 8.66 -33.59 -37.75
CA LEU A 12 8.16 -33.67 -36.38
C LEU A 12 9.14 -33.06 -35.36
N LEU A 13 10.45 -33.09 -35.65
CA LEU A 13 11.49 -32.47 -34.81
C LEU A 13 11.58 -30.93 -35.00
N ALA A 14 11.11 -30.42 -36.14
CA ALA A 14 11.01 -28.98 -36.40
C ALA A 14 9.86 -28.31 -35.62
N LEU A 15 8.83 -29.08 -35.23
CA LEU A 15 7.69 -28.59 -34.45
C LEU A 15 8.00 -28.41 -32.96
N THR A 16 9.09 -28.97 -32.44
CA THR A 16 9.51 -28.82 -31.03
C THR A 16 10.51 -27.67 -30.82
N ALA A 17 10.98 -27.02 -31.88
CA ALA A 17 11.92 -25.89 -31.80
C ALA A 17 11.23 -24.52 -31.63
N VAL A 18 9.89 -24.47 -31.67
CA VAL A 18 9.10 -23.28 -31.32
C VAL A 18 8.61 -23.39 -29.86
N SER A 19 9.54 -23.68 -28.95
CA SER A 19 9.36 -23.25 -27.56
C SER A 19 9.80 -21.79 -27.54
N CYS A 20 8.88 -20.88 -27.83
CA CYS A 20 9.05 -19.50 -27.43
C CYS A 20 9.25 -19.52 -25.92
N ASN A 21 10.49 -19.35 -25.46
CA ASN A 21 10.71 -18.61 -24.24
C ASN A 21 10.13 -17.23 -24.52
N ARG A 22 8.85 -17.07 -24.20
CA ARG A 22 8.37 -15.76 -23.81
C ARG A 22 9.19 -15.45 -22.58
N ASP A 23 10.25 -14.67 -22.77
CA ASP A 23 10.62 -13.69 -21.78
C ASP A 23 9.30 -12.94 -21.52
N GLU A 24 8.59 -13.38 -20.49
CA GLU A 24 7.48 -12.66 -19.92
C GLU A 24 8.11 -11.35 -19.46
N ALA A 25 8.22 -10.38 -20.38
CA ALA A 25 8.32 -9.00 -20.00
C ALA A 25 7.13 -8.81 -19.08
N ASP A 26 7.41 -8.74 -17.77
CA ASP A 26 6.41 -8.63 -16.70
C ASP A 26 5.28 -7.77 -17.24
N ALA A 27 4.16 -8.40 -17.55
CA ALA A 27 3.00 -7.66 -18.00
C ALA A 27 2.74 -6.68 -16.85
N ILE A 28 2.93 -5.38 -17.10
CA ILE A 28 2.66 -4.34 -16.11
C ILE A 28 1.16 -4.40 -15.88
N ILE A 29 0.72 -5.25 -14.95
CA ILE A 29 -0.65 -5.30 -14.49
C ILE A 29 -0.87 -3.91 -13.88
N PRO A 30 -1.79 -3.09 -14.41
CA PRO A 30 -2.04 -1.79 -13.84
C PRO A 30 -2.38 -1.98 -12.36
N ALA A 31 -1.64 -1.28 -11.49
CA ALA A 31 -1.89 -1.33 -10.05
C ALA A 31 -3.38 -1.07 -9.81
N GLU A 32 -3.99 -1.94 -9.01
CA GLU A 32 -5.40 -1.84 -8.72
C GLU A 32 -5.70 -0.50 -8.06
N LYS A 33 -6.72 0.21 -8.55
CA LYS A 33 -7.09 1.52 -8.04
C LYS A 33 -8.33 1.45 -7.17
N HIS A 34 -8.27 2.10 -6.02
CA HIS A 34 -9.35 2.22 -5.05
C HIS A 34 -10.00 3.61 -5.14
N GLU A 35 -10.76 3.83 -6.21
CA GLU A 35 -11.40 5.11 -6.52
C GLU A 35 -12.91 5.10 -6.26
N ASN A 36 -13.46 6.23 -5.81
CA ASN A 36 -14.91 6.46 -5.66
C ASN A 36 -15.64 5.54 -4.67
N GLY A 37 -14.97 4.99 -3.67
CA GLY A 37 -15.56 4.17 -2.61
C GLY A 37 -15.38 4.74 -1.21
N ILE A 38 -15.56 3.89 -0.21
CA ILE A 38 -15.37 4.20 1.21
C ILE A 38 -14.12 3.48 1.70
N LEU A 39 -13.29 4.19 2.47
CA LEU A 39 -12.17 3.59 3.19
C LEU A 39 -12.57 3.40 4.64
N VAL A 40 -12.26 2.22 5.19
CA VAL A 40 -12.51 1.87 6.58
C VAL A 40 -11.16 1.64 7.24
N ALA A 41 -10.82 2.50 8.18
CA ALA A 41 -9.66 2.34 9.02
C ALA A 41 -10.00 1.37 10.16
N ASN A 42 -9.30 0.24 10.21
CA ASN A 42 -9.49 -0.74 11.27
C ASN A 42 -8.28 -0.70 12.20
N GLU A 43 -8.51 -0.32 13.46
CA GLU A 43 -7.45 -0.24 14.47
C GLU A 43 -6.79 -1.61 14.73
N GLY A 44 -7.57 -2.69 14.63
CA GLY A 44 -7.13 -4.01 15.05
C GLY A 44 -7.16 -4.16 16.56
N LYS A 45 -6.31 -5.04 17.09
CA LYS A 45 -6.21 -5.30 18.53
C LYS A 45 -4.95 -4.64 19.07
N PHE A 46 -5.10 -3.75 20.04
CA PHE A 46 -3.96 -3.11 20.72
C PHE A 46 -2.90 -4.13 21.17
N GLY A 47 -1.64 -3.84 20.84
CA GLY A 47 -0.49 -4.70 21.12
C GLY A 47 -0.30 -5.82 20.10
N THR A 48 -1.14 -5.88 19.05
CA THR A 48 -1.04 -6.85 17.96
C THR A 48 -0.95 -6.07 16.63
N PRO A 49 0.09 -6.28 15.81
CA PRO A 49 0.26 -5.55 14.55
C PRO A 49 -0.66 -6.11 13.44
N ASN A 50 -1.97 -5.97 13.63
CA ASN A 50 -3.03 -6.43 12.74
C ASN A 50 -4.02 -5.32 12.34
N ALA A 51 -3.60 -4.06 12.40
CA ALA A 51 -4.36 -2.98 11.82
C ALA A 51 -4.43 -3.13 10.30
N GLU A 52 -5.55 -2.75 9.70
CA GLU A 52 -5.77 -2.87 8.26
C GLU A 52 -6.59 -1.71 7.71
N LEU A 53 -6.41 -1.44 6.42
CA LEU A 53 -7.25 -0.50 5.67
C LEU A 53 -8.12 -1.30 4.71
N SER A 54 -9.44 -1.16 4.85
CA SER A 54 -10.40 -1.80 3.93
C SER A 54 -10.99 -0.78 2.97
N TYR A 55 -11.33 -1.25 1.78
CA TYR A 55 -12.01 -0.49 0.74
C TYR A 55 -13.36 -1.12 0.42
N ILE A 56 -14.41 -0.30 0.37
CA ILE A 56 -15.75 -0.70 -0.04
C ILE A 56 -16.08 0.02 -1.35
N SER A 57 -16.42 -0.73 -2.40
CA SER A 57 -16.72 -0.15 -3.72
C SER A 57 -17.94 0.76 -3.69
N ARG A 58 -17.98 1.71 -4.63
CA ARG A 58 -19.19 2.48 -4.90
C ARG A 58 -20.37 1.54 -5.17
N GLY A 59 -21.49 1.76 -4.50
CA GLY A 59 -22.67 0.90 -4.62
C GLY A 59 -22.59 -0.40 -3.79
N PHE A 60 -21.56 -0.55 -2.94
CA PHE A 60 -21.47 -1.60 -1.92
C PHE A 60 -21.45 -3.04 -2.48
N SER A 61 -21.00 -3.19 -3.73
CA SER A 61 -20.95 -4.49 -4.43
C SER A 61 -19.76 -5.36 -4.04
N SER A 62 -18.70 -4.77 -3.47
CA SER A 62 -17.50 -5.48 -3.07
C SER A 62 -16.81 -4.80 -1.90
N ILE A 63 -16.16 -5.62 -1.07
CA ILE A 63 -15.31 -5.20 0.04
C ILE A 63 -13.95 -5.85 -0.17
N LYS A 64 -12.89 -5.07 -0.05
CA LYS A 64 -11.50 -5.53 -0.07
C LYS A 64 -10.87 -5.16 1.25
N ASN A 65 -10.54 -6.17 2.05
CA ASN A 65 -9.84 -5.95 3.30
C ASN A 65 -8.34 -5.92 3.05
N ASP A 66 -7.62 -5.28 3.97
CA ASP A 66 -6.17 -5.20 3.99
C ASP A 66 -5.53 -4.82 2.65
N ILE A 67 -6.03 -3.75 2.03
CA ILE A 67 -5.55 -3.26 0.73
C ILE A 67 -4.09 -2.81 0.81
N TYR A 68 -3.64 -2.35 1.98
CA TYR A 68 -2.25 -1.98 2.21
C TYR A 68 -1.31 -3.20 2.13
N LYS A 69 -1.60 -4.26 2.90
CA LYS A 69 -0.76 -5.47 2.88
C LYS A 69 -0.78 -6.17 1.54
N THR A 70 -1.96 -6.21 0.91
CA THR A 70 -2.12 -6.79 -0.43
C THR A 70 -1.21 -6.08 -1.45
N THR A 71 -1.11 -4.76 -1.35
CA THR A 71 -0.30 -3.95 -2.27
C THR A 71 1.19 -3.99 -1.95
N ASN A 72 1.56 -3.93 -0.67
CA ASN A 72 2.94 -3.70 -0.25
C ASN A 72 3.67 -4.95 0.25
N GLY A 73 2.96 -6.07 0.46
CA GLY A 73 3.53 -7.30 1.00
C GLY A 73 3.98 -7.22 2.46
N GLU A 74 3.62 -6.13 3.18
CA GLU A 74 3.99 -5.90 4.58
C GLU A 74 2.77 -5.52 5.43
N ASN A 75 2.83 -5.82 6.74
CA ASN A 75 1.77 -5.42 7.67
C ASN A 75 1.82 -3.90 7.90
N LEU A 76 0.64 -3.27 7.99
CA LEU A 76 0.52 -1.83 8.22
C LEU A 76 1.01 -1.42 9.61
N GLY A 77 0.70 -2.22 10.63
CA GLY A 77 1.14 -2.01 12.01
C GLY A 77 0.02 -2.26 13.01
N ASP A 78 0.04 -1.50 14.10
CA ASP A 78 -0.82 -1.64 15.27
C ASP A 78 -1.54 -0.31 15.55
N VAL A 79 -2.87 -0.36 15.62
CA VAL A 79 -3.79 0.77 15.77
C VAL A 79 -3.69 1.80 14.64
N LEU A 80 -4.35 1.52 13.50
CA LEU A 80 -4.60 2.54 12.46
C LEU A 80 -5.64 3.54 13.00
N GLN A 81 -5.16 4.65 13.54
CA GLN A 81 -5.95 5.61 14.30
C GLN A 81 -6.64 6.64 13.42
N HIS A 82 -6.00 7.04 12.32
CA HIS A 82 -6.53 8.06 11.43
C HIS A 82 -6.00 7.89 10.01
N VAL A 83 -6.82 8.28 9.04
CA VAL A 83 -6.45 8.33 7.63
C VAL A 83 -6.83 9.71 7.12
N ASN A 84 -5.89 10.42 6.50
CA ASN A 84 -6.17 11.69 5.85
C ASN A 84 -5.40 11.81 4.54
N PHE A 85 -5.76 12.79 3.72
CA PHE A 85 -5.26 12.92 2.36
C PHE A 85 -4.72 14.32 2.10
N HIS A 86 -3.63 14.37 1.35
CA HIS A 86 -3.04 15.63 0.90
C HIS A 86 -2.29 15.40 -0.41
N ASN A 87 -2.49 16.27 -1.40
CA ASN A 87 -1.77 16.28 -2.69
C ASN A 87 -1.60 14.90 -3.39
N GLY A 88 -2.67 14.09 -3.43
CA GLY A 88 -2.63 12.77 -4.08
C GLY A 88 -2.01 11.67 -3.23
N GLU A 89 -1.78 11.93 -1.94
CA GLU A 89 -1.23 10.97 -0.99
C GLU A 89 -2.23 10.66 0.11
N ALA A 90 -2.11 9.46 0.67
CA ALA A 90 -2.81 9.06 1.87
C ALA A 90 -1.82 8.85 3.02
N TYR A 91 -2.12 9.49 4.16
CA TYR A 91 -1.36 9.44 5.39
C TYR A 91 -2.11 8.55 6.38
N LEU A 92 -1.51 7.41 6.70
CA LEU A 92 -2.04 6.39 7.59
C LEU A 92 -1.34 6.54 8.95
N VAL A 93 -2.05 7.06 9.94
CA VAL A 93 -1.52 7.35 11.27
C VAL A 93 -1.59 6.11 12.15
N MET A 94 -0.44 5.54 12.48
CA MET A 94 -0.33 4.29 13.25
C MET A 94 0.02 4.60 14.70
N ASN A 95 -0.99 4.57 15.57
CA ASN A 95 -0.85 5.04 16.95
C ASN A 95 0.13 4.18 17.76
N ASN A 96 -0.09 2.87 17.87
CA ASN A 96 0.75 2.02 18.71
C ASN A 96 2.06 1.60 18.01
N SER A 97 2.19 1.88 16.71
CA SER A 97 3.44 1.71 15.96
C SER A 97 4.31 2.96 15.90
N ASN A 98 3.87 4.08 16.49
CA ASN A 98 4.62 5.34 16.53
C ASN A 98 5.14 5.79 15.15
N LYS A 99 4.28 5.71 14.13
CA LYS A 99 4.66 6.08 12.76
C LYS A 99 3.49 6.59 11.95
N ILE A 100 3.80 7.25 10.84
CA ILE A 100 2.84 7.62 9.80
C ILE A 100 3.33 7.01 8.50
N ILE A 101 2.47 6.25 7.83
CA ILE A 101 2.77 5.69 6.51
C ILE A 101 2.17 6.60 5.45
N VAL A 102 3.01 7.05 4.52
CA VAL A 102 2.59 7.84 3.37
C VAL A 102 2.50 6.91 2.17
N THR A 103 1.36 6.93 1.49
CA THR A 103 1.08 6.07 0.34
C THR A 103 0.51 6.88 -0.83
N ASP A 104 0.55 6.31 -2.03
CA ASP A 104 -0.32 6.80 -3.11
C ASP A 104 -1.80 6.70 -2.71
N ARG A 105 -2.58 7.76 -2.93
CA ARG A 105 -3.99 7.83 -2.53
C ARG A 105 -4.86 6.73 -3.14
N TYR A 106 -4.53 6.25 -4.34
CA TYR A 106 -5.38 5.40 -5.14
C TYR A 106 -4.96 3.94 -5.09
N THR A 107 -3.65 3.69 -5.15
CA THR A 107 -3.11 2.32 -5.11
C THR A 107 -2.73 1.87 -3.71
N PHE A 108 -2.56 2.80 -2.76
CA PHE A 108 -1.99 2.54 -1.43
C PHE A 108 -0.58 1.93 -1.46
N GLN A 109 0.13 2.09 -2.58
CA GLN A 109 1.56 1.79 -2.65
C GLN A 109 2.31 2.74 -1.71
N LYS A 110 3.13 2.17 -0.81
CA LYS A 110 3.96 2.91 0.15
C LYS A 110 4.96 3.79 -0.59
N LYS A 111 5.03 5.06 -0.16
CA LYS A 111 5.97 6.07 -0.64
C LYS A 111 7.00 6.44 0.43
N ALA A 112 6.55 6.62 1.67
CA ALA A 112 7.42 6.99 2.78
C ALA A 112 6.88 6.50 4.13
N GLU A 113 7.72 6.56 5.14
CA GLU A 113 7.40 6.28 6.53
C GLU A 113 8.03 7.37 7.41
N ILE A 114 7.21 8.03 8.23
CA ILE A 114 7.62 9.09 9.15
C ILE A 114 7.64 8.54 10.56
N THR A 115 8.80 8.59 11.22
CA THR A 115 9.01 8.06 12.58
C THR A 115 9.66 9.06 13.53
N GLN A 116 10.35 10.07 13.00
CA GLN A 116 11.02 11.09 13.81
C GLN A 116 9.98 11.90 14.60
N ASP A 117 10.10 11.95 15.92
CA ASP A 117 9.21 12.70 16.84
C ASP A 117 7.69 12.40 16.69
N VAL A 118 7.39 11.17 16.29
CA VAL A 118 6.05 10.58 16.32
C VAL A 118 5.92 9.75 17.61
N LYS A 119 5.01 10.11 18.51
CA LYS A 119 4.79 9.40 19.79
C LYS A 119 3.30 9.27 20.09
N ASN A 120 2.76 8.07 19.98
CA ASN A 120 1.32 7.79 20.10
C ASN A 120 0.47 8.79 19.29
N PRO A 121 0.69 8.89 17.95
CA PRO A 121 0.01 9.88 17.13
C PRO A 121 -1.49 9.61 17.08
N ARG A 122 -2.29 10.68 16.96
CA ARG A 122 -3.76 10.64 17.01
C ARG A 122 -4.36 11.06 15.67
N TYR A 123 -4.26 12.34 15.33
CA TYR A 123 -4.84 12.90 14.12
C TYR A 123 -3.81 13.71 13.35
N ILE A 124 -3.97 13.75 12.03
CA ILE A 124 -3.16 14.54 11.10
C ILE A 124 -4.06 15.48 10.31
N THR A 125 -3.64 16.73 10.16
CA THR A 125 -4.26 17.73 9.26
C THR A 125 -3.18 18.54 8.54
N PHE A 126 -3.57 19.29 7.51
CA PHE A 126 -2.63 19.96 6.62
C PHE A 126 -2.96 21.44 6.46
N ALA A 127 -1.91 22.27 6.37
CA ALA A 127 -2.02 23.66 5.93
C ALA A 127 -0.81 24.02 5.06
N GLY A 128 -1.04 24.38 3.79
CA GLY A 128 0.05 24.55 2.81
C GLY A 128 0.90 23.28 2.71
N ASN A 129 2.21 23.44 2.86
CA ASN A 129 3.18 22.34 2.82
C ASN A 129 3.49 21.75 4.22
N GLN A 130 2.61 21.95 5.19
CA GLN A 130 2.81 21.48 6.57
C GLN A 130 1.75 20.47 6.97
N ALA A 131 2.20 19.36 7.55
CA ALA A 131 1.40 18.34 8.19
C ALA A 131 1.50 18.47 9.71
N TYR A 132 0.39 18.71 10.39
CA TYR A 132 0.30 18.82 11.83
C TYR A 132 -0.23 17.51 12.41
N VAL A 133 0.53 16.90 13.30
CA VAL A 133 0.21 15.62 13.90
C VAL A 133 0.09 15.78 15.41
N THR A 134 -1.07 15.48 15.94
CA THR A 134 -1.27 15.43 17.40
C THR A 134 -0.68 14.13 17.97
N ASN A 135 0.08 14.24 19.04
CA ASN A 135 0.68 13.13 19.80
C ASN A 135 0.09 13.15 21.22
N SER A 136 -0.31 11.99 21.73
CA SER A 136 -0.93 11.92 23.06
C SER A 136 -0.59 10.60 23.76
N THR A 137 0.28 10.71 24.76
CA THR A 137 0.59 9.60 25.66
C THR A 137 -0.37 9.64 26.85
N TYR A 138 -1.01 8.52 27.18
CA TYR A 138 -1.91 8.45 28.33
C TYR A 138 -1.19 8.81 29.63
N GLY A 139 -1.67 9.85 30.33
CA GLY A 139 -1.02 10.37 31.54
C GLY A 139 0.35 11.00 31.31
N GLY A 140 0.72 11.25 30.06
CA GLY A 140 2.03 11.75 29.67
C GLY A 140 1.96 13.02 28.82
N GLU A 141 3.03 13.22 28.05
CA GLU A 141 3.19 14.37 27.17
C GLU A 141 2.11 14.40 26.08
N GLN A 142 1.68 15.62 25.76
CA GLN A 142 0.83 15.92 24.62
C GLN A 142 1.53 16.99 23.79
N SER A 143 1.60 16.79 22.49
CA SER A 143 2.28 17.72 21.58
C SER A 143 1.64 17.73 20.20
N VAL A 144 1.99 18.74 19.42
CA VAL A 144 1.76 18.77 17.98
C VAL A 144 3.12 18.80 17.31
N THR A 145 3.40 17.79 16.49
CA THR A 145 4.61 17.74 15.67
C THR A 145 4.27 18.18 14.26
N VAL A 146 5.14 18.96 13.63
CA VAL A 146 4.93 19.51 12.29
C VAL A 146 5.95 18.93 11.31
N TYR A 147 5.49 18.46 10.17
CA TYR A 147 6.34 17.91 9.11
C TYR A 147 6.12 18.67 7.81
N ASN A 148 7.16 18.77 6.98
CA ASN A 148 7.05 19.25 5.62
C ASN A 148 6.45 18.16 4.73
N THR A 149 5.41 18.46 3.94
CA THR A 149 4.72 17.44 3.12
C THR A 149 5.44 17.08 1.83
N GLU A 150 6.46 17.84 1.40
CA GLU A 150 7.22 17.59 0.17
C GLU A 150 8.39 16.62 0.40
N ASN A 151 8.97 16.63 1.60
CA ASN A 151 10.12 15.80 1.95
C ASN A 151 9.96 14.97 3.24
N TYR A 152 8.83 15.12 3.93
CA TYR A 152 8.44 14.40 5.16
C TYR A 152 9.34 14.65 6.38
N ASN A 153 10.20 15.66 6.33
CA ASN A 153 11.09 16.01 7.43
C ASN A 153 10.38 16.83 8.50
N LEU A 154 10.84 16.69 9.74
CA LEU A 154 10.44 17.52 10.87
C LEU A 154 10.78 19.00 10.61
N ILE A 155 9.90 19.90 11.06
CA ILE A 155 10.06 21.36 11.04
C ILE A 155 10.17 21.89 12.46
#